data_AF-A0A445FDB4-F1
#
_entry.id   AF-A0A445FDB4-F1
#
_cell.length_a   1.000
_cell.length_b   1.000
_cell.length_c   1.000
_cell.angle_alpha   90.00
_cell.angle_beta   90.00
_cell.angle_gamma   90.00
#
_symmetry.space_group_name_H-M   'P 1'
#
loop_
_entity.id
_entity.type
_entity.pdbx_description
1 polymer ?
#
loop_
_entity_poly.entity_id
_entity_poly.type
_entity_poly.pdbx_seq_one_letter_code
_entity_poly.pdbx_strand_id
1 'polypeptide(L)'
;MGSRKEEERNEKIIRGLMKLPPNRRCINCNSLGPQYVCTSFWTFICMTCSGIHREFTHRVKSVSMAKFTSQEVDALQNGGNQRARELYLKNWDFQRQRLPDNSNVDKIREFIRSVYVDGRYAGTKSSEKPPRDAQAIYS
;
A
#
# COMPACT_ATOMS: atom_id res chain seq x y z
N MET A 1 1.53 20.76 -12.03
CA MET A 1 1.82 20.89 -10.58
C MET A 1 0.57 21.42 -9.90
N GLY A 2 0.09 20.78 -8.83
CA GLY A 2 -1.14 21.17 -8.13
C GLY A 2 -0.96 22.46 -7.33
N SER A 3 -2.06 23.15 -7.04
CA SER A 3 -2.00 24.36 -6.19
C SER A 3 -1.71 24.00 -4.73
N ARG A 4 -1.13 24.92 -3.95
CA ARG A 4 -0.93 24.71 -2.49
C ARG A 4 -2.22 24.30 -1.76
N LYS A 5 -3.35 24.88 -2.16
CA LYS A 5 -4.69 24.55 -1.62
C LYS A 5 -5.12 23.11 -1.95
N GLU A 6 -4.73 22.61 -3.12
CA GLU A 6 -4.98 21.24 -3.54
C GLU A 6 -4.10 20.26 -2.76
N GLU A 7 -2.82 20.59 -2.56
CA GLU A 7 -1.89 19.82 -1.73
C GLU A 7 -2.43 19.66 -0.29
N GLU A 8 -2.87 20.76 0.33
CA GLU A 8 -3.46 20.75 1.67
C GLU A 8 -4.75 19.90 1.75
N ARG A 9 -5.61 19.98 0.72
CA ARG A 9 -6.82 19.14 0.61
C ARG A 9 -6.46 17.66 0.53
N ASN A 10 -5.50 17.32 -0.34
CA ASN A 10 -5.05 15.95 -0.56
C ASN A 10 -4.45 15.36 0.73
N GLU A 11 -3.60 16.11 1.43
CA GLU A 11 -3.05 15.71 2.73
C GLU A 11 -4.15 15.44 3.76
N LYS A 12 -5.17 16.32 3.83
CA LYS A 12 -6.29 16.15 4.77
C LYS A 12 -7.06 14.87 4.50
N ILE A 13 -7.29 14.53 3.23
CA ILE A 13 -7.97 13.29 2.83
C ILE A 13 -7.14 12.07 3.23
N ILE A 14 -5.84 12.04 2.89
CA ILE A 14 -4.96 10.92 3.22
C ILE A 14 -4.89 10.69 4.74
N ARG A 15 -4.75 11.77 5.53
CA ARG A 15 -4.79 11.69 7.00
C ARG A 15 -6.13 11.18 7.52
N GLY A 16 -7.23 11.48 6.83
CA GLY A 16 -8.55 10.90 7.09
C GLY A 16 -8.57 9.39 6.86
N LEU A 17 -8.03 8.94 5.71
CA LEU A 17 -7.95 7.51 5.35
C LEU A 17 -7.12 6.71 6.36
N MET A 18 -6.02 7.26 6.88
CA MET A 18 -5.20 6.62 7.91
C MET A 18 -5.97 6.34 9.22
N LYS A 19 -7.04 7.09 9.50
CA LYS A 19 -7.88 6.89 10.68
C LYS A 19 -8.89 5.76 10.51
N LEU A 20 -9.10 5.25 9.31
CA LEU A 20 -9.98 4.10 9.08
C LEU A 20 -9.39 2.84 9.73
N PRO A 21 -10.17 2.02 10.45
CA PRO A 21 -9.64 0.85 11.16
C PRO A 21 -8.74 -0.07 10.31
N PRO A 22 -9.07 -0.36 9.04
CA PRO A 22 -8.20 -1.14 8.14
C PRO A 22 -6.78 -0.59 7.94
N ASN A 23 -6.64 0.74 7.99
CA ASN A 23 -5.45 1.48 7.61
C ASN A 23 -4.59 1.90 8.82
N ARG A 24 -5.09 1.72 10.06
CA ARG A 24 -4.35 2.05 11.29
C ARG A 24 -3.15 1.13 11.56
N ARG A 25 -3.09 0.00 10.85
CA ARG A 25 -2.04 -1.00 10.96
C ARG A 25 -1.47 -1.31 9.58
N CYS A 26 -0.15 -1.50 9.54
CA CYS A 26 0.56 -1.97 8.35
C CYS A 26 -0.06 -3.28 7.87
N ILE A 27 -0.42 -3.35 6.59
CA ILE A 27 -1.04 -4.54 6.02
C ILE A 27 -0.13 -5.79 6.07
N ASN A 28 1.19 -5.59 6.09
CA ASN A 28 2.16 -6.70 5.98
C ASN A 28 2.65 -7.24 7.32
N CYS A 29 2.84 -6.39 8.33
CA CYS A 29 3.43 -6.79 9.62
C CYS A 29 2.62 -6.34 10.83
N ASN A 30 1.40 -5.83 10.62
CA ASN A 30 0.46 -5.40 11.65
C ASN A 30 0.93 -4.27 12.61
N SER A 31 2.11 -3.69 12.36
CA SER A 31 2.65 -2.57 13.12
C SER A 31 1.70 -1.36 13.08
N LEU A 32 1.56 -0.67 14.21
CA LEU A 32 0.66 0.48 14.37
C LEU A 32 1.20 1.73 13.67
N GLY A 33 0.28 2.56 13.19
CA GLY A 33 0.60 3.88 12.64
C GLY A 33 1.48 3.83 11.39
N PRO A 34 1.07 3.12 10.31
CA PRO A 34 1.82 3.16 9.05
C PRO A 34 1.94 4.59 8.53
N GLN A 35 3.14 4.99 8.07
CA GLN A 35 3.44 6.36 7.63
C GLN A 35 3.72 6.46 6.12
N TYR A 36 3.58 5.35 5.40
CA TYR A 36 3.88 5.24 3.97
C TYR A 36 2.71 4.63 3.23
N VAL A 37 2.60 4.99 1.95
CA VAL A 37 1.65 4.40 1.00
C VAL A 37 2.45 3.67 -0.08
N CYS A 38 2.22 2.37 -0.26
CA CYS A 38 2.67 1.66 -1.45
C CYS A 38 1.68 1.97 -2.58
N THR A 39 2.05 2.86 -3.50
CA THR A 39 1.14 3.29 -4.59
C THR A 39 0.96 2.22 -5.66
N SER A 40 1.84 1.22 -5.74
CA SER A 40 1.61 0.03 -6.58
C SER A 40 0.38 -0.80 -6.18
N PHE A 41 0.00 -0.77 -4.90
CA PHE A 41 -1.10 -1.58 -4.35
C PHE A 41 -2.14 -0.78 -3.56
N TRP A 42 -1.94 0.54 -3.48
CA TRP A 42 -2.75 1.48 -2.69
C TRP A 42 -2.93 1.08 -1.23
N THR A 43 -1.84 0.61 -0.59
CA THR A 43 -1.83 0.14 0.80
C THR A 43 -1.03 1.05 1.73
N PHE A 44 -1.49 1.21 2.97
CA PHE A 44 -0.75 1.82 4.06
C PHE A 44 0.22 0.82 4.72
N ILE A 45 1.49 1.19 4.77
CA ILE A 45 2.60 0.36 5.26
C ILE A 45 3.52 1.14 6.22
N CYS A 46 4.21 0.41 7.10
CA CYS A 46 5.22 0.99 7.99
C CYS A 46 6.54 1.28 7.25
N MET A 47 7.48 1.96 7.94
CA MET A 47 8.79 2.29 7.39
C MET A 47 9.62 1.05 6.99
N THR A 48 9.61 -0.01 7.81
CA THR A 48 10.34 -1.24 7.48
C THR A 48 9.79 -1.87 6.20
N CYS A 49 8.47 -2.00 6.10
CA CYS A 49 7.83 -2.55 4.91
C CYS A 49 8.04 -1.66 3.68
N SER A 50 8.12 -0.33 3.84
CA SER A 50 8.38 0.57 2.71
C SER A 50 9.76 0.33 2.10
N GLY A 51 10.79 0.05 2.90
CA GLY A 51 12.11 -0.37 2.42
C GLY A 51 12.03 -1.68 1.62
N ILE A 52 11.41 -2.70 2.20
CA ILE A 52 11.30 -4.03 1.58
C ILE A 52 10.48 -3.98 0.27
N HIS A 53 9.40 -3.21 0.22
CA HIS A 53 8.63 -3.03 -1.01
C HIS A 53 9.49 -2.46 -2.15
N ARG A 54 10.45 -1.57 -1.86
CA ARG A 54 11.37 -1.01 -2.87
C ARG A 54 12.34 -2.05 -3.41
N GLU A 55 12.73 -3.06 -2.63
CA GLU A 55 13.57 -4.18 -3.10
C GLU A 55 12.89 -4.93 -4.26
N PHE A 56 11.57 -4.93 -4.31
CA PHE A 56 10.75 -5.52 -5.38
C PHE A 56 10.25 -4.48 -6.41
N THR A 57 10.90 -3.32 -6.50
CA THR A 57 10.56 -2.23 -7.46
C THR A 57 9.13 -1.68 -7.30
N HIS A 58 8.49 -1.89 -6.13
CA HIS A 58 7.20 -1.26 -5.86
C HIS A 58 7.36 0.22 -5.55
N ARG A 59 6.38 1.03 -5.98
CA ARG A 59 6.37 2.47 -5.77
C ARG A 59 5.84 2.78 -4.37
N VAL A 60 6.57 3.60 -3.63
CA VAL A 60 6.22 3.97 -2.25
C VAL A 60 6.41 5.47 -2.01
N LYS A 61 5.42 6.10 -1.36
CA LYS A 61 5.42 7.51 -0.96
C LYS A 61 5.31 7.65 0.56
N SER A 62 6.06 8.59 1.13
CA SER A 62 5.89 9.01 2.54
C SER A 62 4.67 9.91 2.64
N VAL A 63 3.79 9.67 3.62
CA VAL A 63 2.60 10.50 3.83
C VAL A 63 2.97 11.93 4.26
N SER A 64 4.08 12.11 4.99
CA SER A 64 4.47 13.42 5.51
C SER A 64 5.40 14.21 4.61
N MET A 65 6.08 13.54 3.66
CA MET A 65 7.16 14.17 2.87
C MET A 65 6.88 14.19 1.36
N ALA A 66 5.97 13.36 0.85
CA ALA A 66 5.68 13.28 -0.58
C ALA A 66 4.43 14.06 -0.94
N LYS A 67 4.44 14.66 -2.13
CA LYS A 67 3.24 15.23 -2.75
C LYS A 67 2.42 14.12 -3.40
N PHE A 68 1.12 14.13 -3.13
CA PHE A 68 0.14 13.26 -3.77
C PHE A 68 -0.70 14.08 -4.74
N THR A 69 -0.81 13.60 -5.97
CA THR A 69 -1.74 14.17 -6.96
C THR A 69 -3.18 13.79 -6.58
N SER A 70 -4.17 14.54 -7.05
CA SER A 70 -5.58 14.17 -6.80
C SER A 70 -5.94 12.79 -7.34
N GLN A 71 -5.37 12.38 -8.48
CA GLN A 71 -5.56 11.03 -9.03
C GLN A 71 -5.04 9.93 -8.09
N GLU A 72 -3.89 10.14 -7.46
CA GLU A 72 -3.35 9.20 -6.46
C GLU A 72 -4.20 9.18 -5.19
N VAL A 73 -4.75 10.33 -4.78
CA VAL A 73 -5.68 10.39 -3.64
C VAL A 73 -6.97 9.64 -3.96
N ASP A 74 -7.56 9.85 -5.13
CA ASP A 74 -8.75 9.14 -5.58
C ASP A 74 -8.51 7.62 -5.66
N ALA A 75 -7.36 7.21 -6.20
CA ALA A 75 -6.98 5.80 -6.24
C ALA A 75 -6.79 5.21 -4.83
N LEU A 76 -6.21 5.96 -3.90
CA LEU A 76 -6.06 5.54 -2.50
C LEU A 76 -7.39 5.47 -1.76
N GLN A 77 -8.35 6.36 -2.05
CA GLN A 77 -9.71 6.33 -1.51
C GLN A 77 -10.48 5.09 -1.97
N ASN A 78 -10.31 4.69 -3.24
CA ASN A 78 -10.92 3.47 -3.81
C ASN A 78 -10.14 2.19 -3.47
N GLY A 79 -8.91 2.33 -3.01
CA GLY A 79 -8.05 1.25 -2.54
C GLY A 79 -8.08 1.11 -1.02
N GLY A 80 -6.91 1.29 -0.40
CA GLY A 80 -6.73 1.11 1.04
C GLY A 80 -6.58 -0.36 1.44
N ASN A 81 -6.23 -0.57 2.71
CA ASN A 81 -5.84 -1.89 3.20
C ASN A 81 -6.99 -2.90 3.21
N GLN A 82 -8.24 -2.44 3.33
CA GLN A 82 -9.40 -3.34 3.24
C GLN A 82 -9.53 -3.93 1.84
N ARG A 83 -9.55 -3.08 0.82
CA ARG A 83 -9.65 -3.52 -0.58
C ARG A 83 -8.45 -4.37 -0.98
N ALA A 84 -7.25 -3.97 -0.55
CA ALA A 84 -6.04 -4.75 -0.80
C ALA A 84 -6.09 -6.14 -0.16
N ARG A 85 -6.68 -6.31 1.03
CA ARG A 85 -6.88 -7.65 1.62
C ARG A 85 -7.78 -8.53 0.76
N GLU A 86 -8.88 -7.98 0.25
CA GLU A 86 -9.81 -8.70 -0.63
C GLU A 86 -9.17 -9.13 -1.96
N LEU A 87 -8.20 -8.35 -2.45
CA LEU A 87 -7.53 -8.61 -3.73
C LEU A 87 -6.31 -9.53 -3.59
N TYR A 88 -5.38 -9.16 -2.72
CA TYR A 88 -4.05 -9.79 -2.63
C TYR A 88 -3.95 -10.86 -1.53
N LEU A 89 -4.87 -10.85 -0.56
CA LEU A 89 -4.90 -11.75 0.59
C LEU A 89 -6.23 -12.52 0.67
N LYS A 90 -6.95 -12.67 -0.45
CA LYS A 90 -8.26 -13.33 -0.51
C LYS A 90 -8.20 -14.76 0.06
N ASN A 91 -7.14 -15.48 -0.27
CA ASN A 91 -6.92 -16.86 0.14
C ASN A 91 -5.97 -16.97 1.35
N TRP A 92 -5.66 -15.86 2.03
CA TRP A 92 -4.88 -15.88 3.26
C TRP A 92 -5.81 -16.21 4.44
N ASP A 93 -5.49 -17.27 5.18
CA ASP A 93 -6.28 -17.69 6.33
C ASP A 93 -5.85 -16.90 7.58
N PHE A 94 -6.54 -15.81 7.88
CA PHE A 94 -6.26 -15.00 9.07
C PHE A 94 -6.54 -15.69 10.41
N GLN A 95 -7.23 -16.84 10.43
CA GLN A 95 -7.45 -17.63 11.65
C GLN A 95 -6.28 -18.58 11.92
N ARG A 96 -5.69 -19.14 10.87
CA ARG A 96 -4.60 -20.13 10.97
C ARG A 96 -3.21 -19.53 10.79
N GLN A 97 -3.10 -18.43 10.06
CA GLN A 97 -1.84 -17.80 9.68
C GLN A 97 -1.71 -16.43 10.33
N ARG A 98 -0.52 -16.16 10.88
CA ARG A 98 -0.18 -14.86 11.46
C ARG A 98 0.68 -14.06 10.49
N LEU A 99 0.46 -12.75 10.44
CA LEU A 99 1.38 -11.84 9.77
C LEU A 99 2.76 -11.91 10.44
N PRO A 100 3.86 -11.71 9.69
CA PRO A 100 5.20 -11.64 10.25
C PRO A 100 5.32 -10.48 11.24
N ASP A 101 6.11 -10.69 12.29
CA ASP A 101 6.44 -9.66 13.27
C ASP A 101 7.39 -8.61 12.67
N ASN A 102 7.29 -7.35 13.10
CA ASN A 102 8.08 -6.25 12.56
C ASN A 102 9.59 -6.34 12.90
N SER A 103 9.99 -7.21 13.83
CA SER A 103 11.38 -7.48 14.18
C SER A 103 12.09 -8.47 13.25
N ASN A 104 11.34 -9.30 12.49
CA ASN A 104 11.93 -10.30 11.61
C ASN A 104 11.82 -9.88 10.14
N VAL A 105 12.80 -9.08 9.70
CA VAL A 105 12.86 -8.50 8.35
C VAL A 105 12.80 -9.57 7.25
N ASP A 106 13.46 -10.71 7.43
CA ASP A 106 13.50 -11.77 6.41
C ASP A 106 12.13 -12.41 6.20
N LYS A 107 11.39 -12.67 7.28
CA LYS A 107 10.00 -13.17 7.18
C LYS A 107 9.06 -12.14 6.54
N ILE A 108 9.25 -10.85 6.82
CA ILE A 108 8.47 -9.79 6.15
C ILE A 108 8.79 -9.76 4.65
N ARG A 109 10.05 -9.88 4.27
CA ARG A 109 10.49 -9.94 2.87
C ARG A 109 9.89 -11.13 2.14
N GLU A 110 9.96 -12.32 2.73
CA GLU A 110 9.33 -13.51 2.18
C GLU A 110 7.82 -13.33 2.02
N PHE A 111 7.16 -12.79 3.05
CA PHE A 111 5.73 -12.51 2.99
C PHE A 111 5.37 -11.54 1.86
N ILE A 112 6.03 -10.38 1.77
CA ILE A 112 5.80 -9.38 0.72
C ILE A 112 6.01 -10.00 -0.67
N ARG A 113 7.08 -10.77 -0.87
CA ARG A 113 7.30 -11.49 -2.13
C ARG A 113 6.13 -12.42 -2.45
N SER A 114 5.75 -13.27 -1.50
CA SER A 114 4.69 -14.27 -1.71
C SER A 114 3.33 -13.64 -2.06
N VAL A 115 3.02 -12.48 -1.47
CA VAL A 115 1.76 -11.78 -1.68
C VAL A 115 1.77 -11.02 -3.01
N TYR A 116 2.78 -10.19 -3.25
CA TYR A 116 2.73 -9.17 -4.29
C TYR A 116 3.50 -9.53 -5.56
N VAL A 117 4.52 -10.39 -5.46
CA VAL A 117 5.32 -10.85 -6.61
C VAL A 117 4.77 -12.18 -7.11
N ASP A 118 4.61 -13.15 -6.21
CA ASP A 118 4.16 -14.49 -6.57
C ASP A 118 2.62 -14.58 -6.70
N GLY A 119 1.89 -13.62 -6.10
CA GLY A 119 0.43 -13.60 -6.13
C GLY A 119 -0.23 -14.79 -5.42
N ARG A 120 0.46 -15.40 -4.45
CA ARG A 120 0.10 -16.69 -3.84
C ARG A 120 -1.31 -16.72 -3.24
N TYR A 121 -1.76 -15.59 -2.70
CA TYR A 121 -3.04 -15.47 -2.00
C TYR A 121 -4.08 -14.64 -2.75
N ALA A 122 -3.76 -14.20 -3.98
CA ALA A 122 -4.67 -13.41 -4.77
C ALA A 122 -5.89 -14.25 -5.22
N GLY A 123 -7.07 -13.62 -5.27
CA GLY A 123 -8.25 -14.24 -5.87
C GLY A 123 -8.04 -14.52 -7.37
N THR A 124 -8.79 -15.47 -7.94
CA THR A 124 -8.80 -15.79 -9.38
C THR A 124 -8.64 -14.51 -10.21
N LYS A 125 -7.57 -14.45 -11.02
CA LYS A 125 -7.07 -13.27 -11.75
C LYS A 125 -8.21 -12.48 -12.41
N SER A 126 -8.86 -11.58 -11.70
CA SER A 126 -9.70 -10.55 -12.30
C SER A 126 -8.74 -9.64 -13.05
N SER A 127 -8.95 -9.50 -14.35
CA SER A 127 -8.12 -8.77 -15.30
C SER A 127 -8.06 -7.25 -15.09
N GLU A 128 -8.13 -6.78 -13.84
CA GLU A 128 -7.90 -5.39 -13.47
C GLU A 128 -6.49 -5.29 -12.91
N LYS A 129 -5.50 -5.26 -13.82
CA LYS A 129 -4.19 -4.71 -13.46
C LYS A 129 -4.45 -3.28 -12.98
N PRO A 130 -3.99 -2.89 -11.77
CA PRO A 130 -4.06 -1.48 -11.38
C PRO A 130 -3.37 -0.65 -12.46
N PRO A 131 -3.88 0.56 -12.80
CA PRO A 131 -3.33 1.37 -13.87
C PRO A 131 -1.82 1.50 -13.68
N ARG A 132 -1.05 0.98 -14.63
CA ARG A 132 0.37 1.35 -14.73
C ARG A 132 0.36 2.82 -15.08
N ASP A 133 0.84 3.67 -14.17
CA ASP A 133 1.03 5.08 -14.47
C ASP A 133 1.81 5.20 -15.78
N ALA A 134 1.13 5.62 -16.84
CA ALA A 134 1.71 5.94 -18.13
C ALA A 134 2.40 7.32 -18.06
N GLN A 135 3.38 7.45 -17.16
CA GLN A 135 4.26 8.62 -17.08
C GLN A 135 5.71 8.15 -17.00
N ALA A 136 6.15 7.54 -18.09
CA ALA A 136 7.55 7.45 -18.48
C ALA A 136 7.56 7.40 -20.00
N ILE A 137 7.33 8.55 -20.64
CA ILE A 137 7.75 8.99 -21.98
C ILE A 137 7.20 10.41 -22.08
N TYR A 138 8.01 11.39 -21.71
CA TYR A 138 8.21 12.67 -22.38
C TYR A 138 9.14 13.51 -21.49
N SER A 139 10.32 13.77 -22.06
CA SER A 139 11.40 14.68 -21.63
C SER A 139 12.38 14.14 -20.59
#